data_AF-G3J3W1-F1
#
_entry.id   AF-G3J3W1-F1
#
_cell.length_a   1.000
_cell.length_b   1.000
_cell.length_c   1.000
_cell.angle_alpha   90.00
_cell.angle_beta   90.00
_cell.angle_gamma   90.00
#
_symmetry.space_group_name_H-M   'P 1'
#
loop_
_entity.id
_entity.type
_entity.pdbx_description
1 polymer ?
#
loop_
_entity_poly.entity_id
_entity_poly.type
_entity_poly.pdbx_seq_one_letter_code
_entity_poly.pdbx_strand_id
1 'polypeptide(L)'
;MADRRRVNGPSGATVPPVYDDEDLVSTQRSRPETGIRAIYLKTGVTPSASGSAYLEFEPREGSSGSGMKLTCTVHGPRSLPRSAPFSPHMVLSTHVKYAPFATKQRRGYLRDSSERDLSTHLETALRGTLIADRWPKSGVDVIVTIIEGELTRQAAQDQGIESWEMMNVLSGCITVASAAIADAGIDCVDTVAGGVAAMVTKDENDEPTIVLDPVPSEHGQVLAACCVAYLPSRDEITNLWFKGCLQTSSAESQRLLVSGAVHASKGTCQAISASLGEAMTPQ
;
A
#
# COMPACT_ATOMS: atom_id res chain seq x y z
N MET A 1 22.98 19.30 15.80
CA MET A 1 22.68 20.45 14.91
C MET A 1 21.16 20.57 14.86
N ALA A 2 20.57 21.65 15.38
CA ALA A 2 19.11 21.80 15.43
C ALA A 2 18.54 22.24 14.07
N ASP A 3 17.35 21.76 13.72
CA ASP A 3 16.66 22.11 12.48
C ASP A 3 16.21 23.57 12.52
N ARG A 4 16.72 24.39 11.59
CA ARG A 4 16.40 25.82 11.51
C ARG A 4 15.13 26.12 10.71
N ARG A 5 14.53 25.11 10.07
CA ARG A 5 13.35 25.25 9.20
C ARG A 5 12.05 24.95 9.94
N ARG A 6 12.11 24.48 11.19
CA ARG A 6 10.95 24.04 11.97
C ARG A 6 11.02 24.54 13.41
N VAL A 7 9.87 24.54 14.07
CA VAL A 7 9.81 24.75 15.52
C VAL A 7 10.56 23.60 16.19
N ASN A 8 11.60 23.96 16.95
CA ASN A 8 12.38 22.98 17.69
C ASN A 8 11.52 22.43 18.83
N GLY A 9 11.31 21.12 18.83
CA GLY A 9 10.69 20.42 19.93
C GLY A 9 11.61 20.34 21.16
N PRO A 10 11.14 19.73 22.27
CA PRO A 10 12.00 19.41 23.39
C PRO A 10 13.21 18.58 22.94
N SER A 11 14.35 18.75 23.60
CA SER A 11 15.62 18.11 23.24
C SER A 11 15.64 16.59 23.44
N GLY A 12 14.66 16.04 24.16
CA GLY A 12 14.51 14.61 24.42
C GLY A 12 13.56 13.92 23.44
N ALA A 13 13.72 12.60 23.30
CA ALA A 13 12.72 11.78 22.63
C ALA A 13 11.39 11.90 23.38
N THR A 14 10.31 12.21 22.66
CA THR A 14 8.97 12.13 23.23
C THR A 14 8.60 10.66 23.31
N VAL A 15 8.62 10.11 24.52
CA VAL A 15 8.15 8.75 24.78
C VAL A 15 6.61 8.79 24.65
N PRO A 16 6.00 7.89 23.88
CA PRO A 16 4.54 7.81 23.85
C PRO A 16 4.01 7.51 25.26
N PRO A 17 2.81 8.02 25.62
CA PRO A 17 2.19 7.63 26.87
C PRO A 17 2.03 6.10 26.90
N VAL A 18 2.56 5.48 27.95
CA VAL A 18 2.34 4.07 28.27
C VAL A 18 0.97 3.99 28.91
N TYR A 19 0.05 3.27 28.26
CA TYR A 19 -1.26 2.95 28.81
C TYR A 19 -1.17 1.55 29.41
N ASP A 20 -2.01 1.26 30.41
CA ASP A 20 -2.16 -0.10 30.91
C ASP A 20 -2.53 -1.03 29.73
N ASP A 21 -1.99 -2.25 29.74
CA ASP A 21 -2.23 -3.24 28.71
C ASP A 21 -3.74 -3.54 28.68
N GLU A 22 -4.47 -2.95 27.73
CA GLU A 22 -5.78 -3.48 27.40
C GLU A 22 -5.55 -4.86 26.79
N ASP A 23 -6.10 -5.88 27.43
CA ASP A 23 -6.04 -7.27 26.98
C ASP A 23 -6.31 -7.31 25.49
N LEU A 24 -5.28 -7.65 24.72
CA LEU A 24 -5.39 -7.84 23.29
C LEU A 24 -6.41 -8.95 23.07
N VAL A 25 -7.65 -8.57 22.74
CA VAL A 25 -8.56 -9.50 22.11
C VAL A 25 -7.89 -9.84 20.79
N SER A 26 -7.22 -10.99 20.71
CA SER A 26 -6.81 -11.57 19.43
C SER A 26 -8.10 -11.75 18.67
N THR A 27 -8.43 -10.78 17.84
CA THR A 27 -9.67 -10.79 17.08
C THR A 27 -9.44 -11.83 16.02
N GLN A 28 -10.03 -13.00 16.23
CA GLN A 28 -10.03 -14.04 15.23
C GLN A 28 -10.63 -13.46 13.96
N ARG A 29 -9.97 -13.73 12.83
CA ARG A 29 -10.47 -13.33 11.53
C ARG A 29 -11.90 -13.85 11.33
N SER A 30 -12.85 -12.94 11.24
CA SER A 30 -14.28 -13.24 11.01
C SER A 30 -14.56 -13.59 9.53
N ARG A 31 -13.78 -13.00 8.61
CA ARG A 31 -13.90 -13.23 7.15
C ARG A 31 -13.28 -14.57 6.71
N PRO A 32 -13.80 -15.21 5.64
CA PRO A 32 -13.25 -16.46 5.12
C PRO A 32 -11.81 -16.31 4.63
N GLU A 33 -11.09 -17.44 4.53
CA GLU A 33 -9.69 -17.51 4.06
C GLU A 33 -9.47 -16.77 2.74
N THR A 34 -10.42 -16.91 1.82
CA THR A 34 -10.45 -16.31 0.48
C THR A 34 -11.10 -14.92 0.41
N GLY A 35 -11.62 -14.40 1.52
CA GLY A 35 -12.26 -13.08 1.56
C GLY A 35 -11.24 -11.95 1.61
N ILE A 36 -11.52 -10.85 0.91
CA ILE A 36 -10.83 -9.56 1.06
C ILE A 36 -11.66 -8.60 1.92
N ARG A 37 -11.04 -7.62 2.56
CA ARG A 37 -11.77 -6.56 3.30
C ARG A 37 -12.58 -5.70 2.35
N ALA A 38 -13.67 -5.09 2.84
CA ALA A 38 -14.37 -4.09 2.05
C ALA A 38 -13.47 -2.86 1.83
N ILE A 39 -13.58 -2.28 0.64
CA ILE A 39 -12.74 -1.17 0.20
C ILE A 39 -13.64 -0.02 -0.25
N TYR A 40 -13.37 1.16 0.29
CA TYR A 40 -13.95 2.40 -0.19
C TYR A 40 -12.89 3.18 -0.97
N LEU A 41 -13.16 3.44 -2.25
CA LEU A 41 -12.27 4.19 -3.13
C LEU A 41 -13.03 5.35 -3.78
N LYS A 42 -12.48 6.55 -3.66
CA LYS A 42 -13.03 7.76 -4.29
C LYS A 42 -11.94 8.52 -5.03
N THR A 43 -12.14 8.79 -6.31
CA THR A 43 -11.27 9.65 -7.13
C THR A 43 -11.68 11.13 -7.02
N GLY A 44 -10.82 12.05 -7.49
CA GLY A 44 -11.13 13.48 -7.56
C GLY A 44 -11.27 14.19 -6.21
N VAL A 45 -10.70 13.65 -5.12
CA VAL A 45 -10.85 14.20 -3.76
C VAL A 45 -10.10 15.52 -3.54
N THR A 46 -8.97 15.73 -4.23
CA THR A 46 -8.13 16.92 -4.11
C THR A 46 -8.11 17.72 -5.41
N PRO A 47 -8.89 18.81 -5.53
CA PRO A 47 -9.08 19.53 -6.80
C PRO A 47 -7.83 20.30 -7.27
N SER A 48 -6.86 20.53 -6.40
CA SER A 48 -5.60 21.21 -6.77
C SER A 48 -4.57 20.27 -7.41
N ALA A 49 -4.77 18.95 -7.32
CA ALA A 49 -3.92 17.97 -7.98
C ALA A 49 -4.43 17.69 -9.40
N SER A 50 -3.56 17.23 -10.30
CA SER A 50 -3.96 16.82 -11.66
C SER A 50 -4.90 15.64 -11.62
N GLY A 51 -4.65 14.71 -10.70
CA GLY A 51 -5.58 13.66 -10.30
C GLY A 51 -5.35 13.28 -8.85
N SER A 52 -6.36 12.70 -8.22
CA SER A 52 -6.31 12.35 -6.82
C SER A 52 -7.22 11.19 -6.48
N ALA A 53 -6.89 10.47 -5.42
CA ALA A 53 -7.74 9.41 -4.90
C ALA A 53 -7.62 9.27 -3.38
N TYR A 54 -8.69 8.76 -2.78
CA TYR A 54 -8.76 8.37 -1.38
C TYR A 54 -9.16 6.91 -1.30
N LEU A 55 -8.45 6.15 -0.50
CA LEU A 55 -8.65 4.72 -0.30
C LEU A 55 -8.77 4.45 1.20
N GLU A 56 -9.84 3.76 1.59
CA GLU A 56 -10.10 3.31 2.95
C GLU A 56 -10.39 1.80 2.92
N PHE A 57 -9.69 1.07 3.77
CA PHE A 57 -9.99 -0.32 4.05
C PHE A 57 -10.90 -0.41 5.27
N GLU A 58 -11.84 -1.35 5.23
CA GLU A 58 -12.72 -1.61 6.36
C GLU A 58 -11.93 -1.91 7.64
N PRO A 59 -12.33 -1.33 8.79
CA PRO A 59 -11.73 -1.66 10.07
C PRO A 59 -11.96 -3.13 10.43
N ARG A 60 -11.09 -3.67 11.28
CA ARG A 60 -11.27 -5.01 11.85
C ARG A 60 -12.57 -5.06 12.66
N GLU A 61 -13.35 -6.13 12.52
CA GLU A 61 -14.54 -6.34 13.35
C GLU A 61 -14.15 -6.39 14.84
N GLY A 62 -14.87 -5.64 15.69
CA GLY A 62 -14.59 -5.54 17.13
C GLY A 62 -13.53 -4.51 17.51
N SER A 63 -12.88 -3.85 16.54
CA SER A 63 -12.02 -2.70 16.79
C SER A 63 -12.85 -1.42 16.78
N SER A 64 -12.83 -0.65 17.89
CA SER A 64 -13.33 0.74 17.93
C SER A 64 -12.48 1.73 17.12
N GLY A 65 -11.43 1.24 16.44
CA GLY A 65 -10.54 2.02 15.58
C GLY A 65 -11.04 2.12 14.13
N SER A 66 -10.39 2.98 13.36
CA SER A 66 -10.69 3.14 11.94
C SER A 66 -9.66 2.36 11.10
N GLY A 67 -10.08 1.83 9.96
CA GLY A 67 -9.22 0.98 9.12
C GLY A 67 -8.12 1.78 8.41
N MET A 68 -7.23 1.08 7.70
CA MET A 68 -6.16 1.71 6.95
C MET A 68 -6.67 2.75 5.93
N LYS A 69 -6.12 3.96 5.98
CA LYS A 69 -6.52 5.10 5.14
C LYS A 69 -5.34 5.70 4.41
N LEU A 70 -5.48 5.86 3.09
CA LEU A 70 -4.49 6.43 2.22
C LEU A 70 -5.10 7.51 1.34
N THR A 71 -4.33 8.55 1.07
CA THR A 71 -4.64 9.53 0.01
C THR A 71 -3.48 9.62 -0.96
N CYS A 72 -3.80 9.75 -2.25
CA CYS A 72 -2.81 9.94 -3.29
C CYS A 72 -3.13 11.20 -4.09
N THR A 73 -2.09 11.96 -4.40
CA THR A 73 -2.14 13.07 -5.35
C THR A 73 -1.13 12.85 -6.46
N VAL A 74 -1.54 13.13 -7.68
CA VAL A 74 -0.70 13.05 -8.88
C VAL A 74 -0.53 14.46 -9.43
N HIS A 75 0.71 14.83 -9.68
CA HIS A 75 1.08 16.11 -10.24
C HIS A 75 1.83 15.89 -11.55
N GLY A 76 1.20 16.28 -12.66
CA GLY A 76 1.79 16.16 -13.98
C GLY A 76 0.76 15.75 -15.03
N PRO A 77 1.20 15.53 -16.28
CA PRO A 77 2.58 15.61 -16.75
C PRO A 77 3.08 17.06 -16.85
N ARG A 78 4.17 17.38 -16.14
CA ARG A 78 4.81 18.71 -16.15
C ARG A 78 6.11 18.68 -16.92
N SER A 79 6.43 19.74 -17.67
CA SER A 79 7.72 19.83 -18.35
C SER A 79 8.87 19.76 -17.34
N LEU A 80 9.87 18.92 -17.61
CA LEU A 80 11.06 18.83 -16.78
C LEU A 80 11.81 20.18 -16.73
N PRO A 81 12.48 20.50 -15.60
CA PRO A 81 13.27 21.72 -15.51
C PRO A 81 14.38 21.73 -16.55
N ARG A 82 14.77 22.92 -17.03
CA ARG A 82 15.81 23.08 -18.08
C ARG A 82 17.16 22.44 -17.75
N SER A 83 17.45 22.23 -16.47
CA SER A 83 18.67 21.57 -15.98
C SER A 83 18.60 20.05 -15.98
N ALA A 84 17.42 19.45 -16.18
CA ALA A 84 17.27 18.01 -16.23
C ALA A 84 17.86 17.44 -17.53
N PRO A 85 18.48 16.25 -17.49
CA PRO A 85 18.94 15.58 -18.69
C PRO A 85 17.76 15.27 -19.61
N PHE A 86 18.04 15.25 -20.92
CA PHE A 86 17.04 14.86 -21.90
C PHE A 86 16.61 13.41 -21.65
N SER A 87 15.31 13.20 -21.50
CA SER A 87 14.70 11.87 -21.44
C SER A 87 13.66 11.74 -22.56
N PRO A 88 13.77 10.70 -23.42
CA PRO A 88 12.77 10.40 -24.44
C PRO A 88 11.47 9.87 -23.81
N HIS A 89 11.55 9.33 -22.59
CA HIS A 89 10.41 8.81 -21.84
C HIS A 89 10.01 9.76 -20.71
N MET A 90 8.75 9.71 -20.30
CA MET A 90 8.27 10.36 -19.09
C MET A 90 9.04 9.88 -17.85
N VAL A 91 9.45 10.82 -16.99
CA VAL A 91 10.12 10.52 -15.72
C VAL A 91 9.07 10.42 -14.61
N LEU A 92 8.92 9.23 -14.03
CA LEU A 92 8.06 9.00 -12.88
C LEU A 92 8.86 9.18 -11.59
N SER A 93 8.37 10.02 -10.67
CA SER A 93 8.84 10.07 -9.29
C SER A 93 7.71 9.64 -8.37
N THR A 94 7.98 8.74 -7.42
CA THR A 94 7.00 8.38 -6.40
C THR A 94 7.48 8.72 -5.00
N HIS A 95 6.54 9.12 -4.15
CA HIS A 95 6.80 9.51 -2.78
C HIS A 95 5.74 8.91 -1.87
N VAL A 96 6.14 7.96 -1.04
CA VAL A 96 5.31 7.43 0.04
C VAL A 96 5.74 8.08 1.36
N LYS A 97 4.78 8.59 2.13
CA LYS A 97 5.03 9.16 3.45
C LYS A 97 3.91 8.81 4.42
N TYR A 98 4.28 8.38 5.63
CA TYR A 98 3.33 8.30 6.75
C TYR A 98 3.11 9.69 7.34
N ALA A 99 1.85 10.04 7.59
CA ALA A 99 1.55 11.17 8.45
C ALA A 99 2.16 10.93 9.84
N PRO A 100 2.65 11.96 10.55
CA PRO A 100 3.27 11.78 11.87
C PRO A 100 2.37 11.07 12.89
N PHE A 101 1.05 11.18 12.72
CA PHE A 101 0.02 10.57 13.56
C PHE A 101 -0.57 9.26 12.98
N ALA A 102 -0.09 8.79 11.81
CA ALA A 102 -0.67 7.64 11.14
C ALA A 102 -0.51 6.33 11.91
N THR A 103 0.57 6.22 12.67
CA THR A 103 0.83 5.06 13.54
C THR A 103 0.72 5.48 14.99
N LYS A 104 0.39 4.53 15.86
CA LYS A 104 0.26 4.82 17.29
C LYS A 104 1.57 5.27 17.96
N GLN A 105 2.72 4.96 17.36
CA GLN A 105 4.00 5.64 17.61
C GLN A 105 4.20 6.77 16.61
N ARG A 106 4.52 7.97 17.11
CA ARG A 106 4.67 9.16 16.27
C ARG A 106 5.87 9.01 15.34
N ARG A 107 5.67 9.11 14.03
CA ARG A 107 6.75 9.07 13.04
C ARG A 107 7.39 10.43 12.80
N GLY A 108 8.65 10.39 12.37
CA GLY A 108 9.42 11.57 12.00
C GLY A 108 8.91 12.24 10.73
N TYR A 109 9.21 13.52 10.56
CA TYR A 109 8.89 14.24 9.32
C TYR A 109 9.81 13.86 8.16
N LEU A 110 11.05 13.45 8.47
CA LEU A 110 12.00 12.95 7.49
C LEU A 110 11.53 11.59 6.99
N ARG A 111 11.95 11.23 5.79
CA ARG A 111 11.62 9.92 5.25
C ARG A 111 12.41 8.83 5.95
N ASP A 112 11.72 7.79 6.37
CA ASP A 112 12.30 6.58 6.96
C ASP A 112 12.84 5.66 5.85
N SER A 113 13.62 4.64 6.19
CA SER A 113 14.08 3.64 5.20
C SER A 113 12.90 2.88 4.59
N SER A 114 11.96 2.43 5.43
CA SER A 114 10.74 1.74 5.00
C SER A 114 9.91 2.53 3.99
N GLU A 115 9.78 3.85 4.20
CA GLU A 115 9.09 4.74 3.26
C GLU A 115 9.80 4.87 1.91
N ARG A 116 11.15 4.85 1.90
CA ARG A 116 11.94 4.83 0.66
C ARG A 116 11.79 3.51 -0.09
N ASP A 117 11.76 2.40 0.63
CA ASP A 117 11.56 1.07 0.05
C ASP A 117 10.17 0.97 -0.59
N LEU A 118 9.13 1.40 0.12
CA LEU A 118 7.76 1.48 -0.42
C LEU A 118 7.67 2.38 -1.66
N SER A 119 8.37 3.51 -1.67
CA SER A 119 8.42 4.40 -2.84
C SER A 119 9.08 3.69 -4.03
N THR A 120 10.19 2.99 -3.81
CA THR A 120 10.89 2.25 -4.89
C THR A 120 10.01 1.14 -5.48
N HIS A 121 9.30 0.40 -4.62
CA HIS A 121 8.37 -0.63 -5.07
C HIS A 121 7.16 -0.04 -5.80
N LEU A 122 6.62 1.08 -5.34
CA LEU A 122 5.52 1.78 -6.01
C LEU A 122 5.95 2.30 -7.39
N GLU A 123 7.15 2.90 -7.49
CA GLU A 123 7.70 3.35 -8.77
C GLU A 123 7.87 2.19 -9.75
N THR A 124 8.41 1.07 -9.28
CA THR A 124 8.58 -0.14 -10.11
C THR A 124 7.23 -0.69 -10.58
N ALA A 125 6.23 -0.72 -9.69
CA ALA A 125 4.89 -1.19 -10.01
C ALA A 125 4.20 -0.34 -11.08
N LEU A 126 4.33 0.99 -11.00
CA LEU A 126 3.69 1.95 -11.92
C LEU A 126 4.47 2.14 -13.23
N ARG A 127 5.79 1.89 -13.23
CA ARG A 127 6.60 2.00 -14.44
C ARG A 127 6.17 1.03 -15.54
N GLY A 128 5.69 -0.16 -15.16
CA GLY A 128 5.19 -1.17 -16.11
C GLY A 128 3.82 -0.85 -16.72
N THR A 129 3.19 0.26 -16.34
CA THR A 129 1.76 0.48 -16.53
C THR A 129 1.50 1.79 -17.27
N LEU A 130 2.38 2.77 -17.09
CA LEU A 130 2.38 4.05 -17.78
C LEU A 130 2.96 3.95 -19.20
N ILE A 131 2.31 4.59 -20.17
CA ILE A 131 2.83 4.72 -21.53
C ILE A 131 3.77 5.94 -21.58
N ALA A 132 5.00 5.75 -21.08
CA ALA A 132 5.97 6.85 -20.93
C ALA A 132 6.39 7.53 -22.25
N ASP A 133 6.23 6.85 -23.38
CA ASP A 133 6.62 7.34 -24.72
C ASP A 133 5.74 8.48 -25.22
N ARG A 134 4.51 8.58 -24.72
CA ARG A 134 3.56 9.63 -25.13
C ARG A 134 3.91 11.00 -24.56
N TRP A 135 4.72 11.04 -23.50
CA TRP A 135 5.03 12.26 -22.75
C TRP A 135 6.55 12.48 -22.64
N PRO A 136 7.25 12.76 -23.75
CA PRO A 136 8.68 13.05 -23.73
C PRO A 136 8.99 14.35 -22.99
N LYS A 137 10.12 14.42 -22.29
CA LYS A 137 10.55 15.58 -21.48
C LYS A 137 9.55 15.99 -20.39
N SER A 138 8.64 15.10 -20.00
CA SER A 138 7.68 15.33 -18.93
C SER A 138 8.05 14.55 -17.68
N GLY A 139 7.71 15.11 -16.53
CA GLY A 139 7.76 14.45 -15.24
C GLY A 139 6.36 14.30 -14.65
N VAL A 140 6.14 13.19 -13.95
CA VAL A 140 4.93 12.95 -13.14
C VAL A 140 5.38 12.60 -11.74
N ASP A 141 4.85 13.34 -10.76
CA ASP A 141 5.14 13.12 -9.35
C ASP A 141 3.89 12.52 -8.69
N VAL A 142 4.00 11.28 -8.20
CA VAL A 142 2.93 10.55 -7.49
C VAL A 142 3.24 10.56 -6.01
N ILE A 143 2.37 11.17 -5.21
CA ILE A 143 2.57 11.35 -3.78
C ILE A 143 1.47 10.62 -3.02
N VAL A 144 1.85 9.58 -2.29
CA VAL A 144 0.94 8.82 -1.43
C VAL A 144 1.22 9.19 0.03
N THR A 145 0.18 9.69 0.69
CA THR A 145 0.21 9.97 2.13
C THR A 145 -0.66 8.96 2.86
N ILE A 146 -0.03 8.22 3.77
CA ILE A 146 -0.73 7.28 4.65
C ILE A 146 -1.24 8.07 5.84
N ILE A 147 -2.56 8.17 5.95
CA ILE A 147 -3.24 8.96 6.98
C ILE A 147 -3.37 8.15 8.26
N GLU A 148 -3.72 6.87 8.12
CA GLU A 148 -3.89 5.93 9.22
C GLU A 148 -3.36 4.57 8.81
N GLY A 149 -2.47 4.02 9.63
CA GLY A 149 -1.93 2.67 9.48
C GLY A 149 -2.69 1.69 10.35
N GLU A 150 -2.70 0.43 9.91
CA GLU A 150 -3.43 -0.66 10.54
C GLU A 150 -2.77 -1.17 11.85
N LEU A 151 -1.51 -0.80 12.09
CA LEU A 151 -0.67 -1.37 13.16
C LEU A 151 -1.04 -0.87 14.57
N THR A 152 -1.22 -1.80 15.51
CA THR A 152 -1.43 -1.54 16.95
C THR A 152 -0.10 -1.36 17.71
N ARG A 153 -0.08 -0.58 18.81
CA ARG A 153 1.14 -0.15 19.55
C ARG A 153 2.07 -1.31 19.93
N GLN A 154 1.52 -2.40 20.45
CA GLN A 154 2.32 -3.53 20.95
C GLN A 154 2.87 -4.42 19.81
N ALA A 155 2.16 -4.55 18.68
CA ALA A 155 2.61 -5.36 17.54
C ALA A 155 3.90 -4.81 16.87
N ALA A 156 4.17 -3.51 17.02
CA ALA A 156 5.39 -2.87 16.51
C ALA A 156 6.63 -3.27 17.32
N GLN A 157 6.45 -3.49 18.63
CA GLN A 157 7.56 -3.62 19.58
C GLN A 157 8.06 -5.08 19.68
N ASP A 158 7.17 -6.07 19.55
CA ASP A 158 7.47 -7.43 20.01
C ASP A 158 7.62 -8.52 18.92
N GLN A 159 7.23 -8.31 17.66
CA GLN A 159 7.02 -9.45 16.75
C GLN A 159 7.57 -9.39 15.31
N GLY A 160 8.37 -8.38 14.93
CA GLY A 160 8.89 -8.30 13.54
C GLY A 160 7.79 -8.21 12.46
N ILE A 161 6.56 -7.90 12.88
CA ILE A 161 5.33 -7.82 12.08
C ILE A 161 5.37 -6.65 11.10
N GLU A 162 6.16 -5.62 11.39
CA GLU A 162 6.24 -4.39 10.59
C GLU A 162 6.45 -4.67 9.09
N SER A 163 7.25 -5.69 8.79
CA SER A 163 7.56 -6.04 7.42
C SER A 163 6.41 -6.68 6.64
N TRP A 164 5.53 -7.42 7.32
CA TRP A 164 4.33 -7.98 6.70
C TRP A 164 3.31 -6.88 6.45
N GLU A 165 3.19 -5.92 7.37
CA GLU A 165 2.29 -4.78 7.18
C GLU A 165 2.72 -3.84 6.07
N MET A 166 4.02 -3.65 5.86
CA MET A 166 4.53 -2.90 4.71
C MET A 166 3.97 -3.44 3.38
N MET A 167 3.73 -4.74 3.28
CA MET A 167 3.17 -5.36 2.07
C MET A 167 1.70 -4.95 1.85
N ASN A 168 0.90 -4.92 2.91
CA ASN A 168 -0.48 -4.44 2.85
C ASN A 168 -0.56 -2.95 2.51
N VAL A 169 0.31 -2.16 3.13
CA VAL A 169 0.42 -0.73 2.82
C VAL A 169 0.81 -0.53 1.36
N LEU A 170 1.80 -1.29 0.85
CA LEU A 170 2.21 -1.22 -0.54
C LEU A 170 1.05 -1.54 -1.49
N SER A 171 0.28 -2.59 -1.22
CA SER A 171 -0.91 -2.96 -1.99
C SER A 171 -1.93 -1.81 -2.04
N GLY A 172 -2.20 -1.17 -0.89
CA GLY A 172 -3.03 0.03 -0.80
C GLY A 172 -2.46 1.18 -1.63
N CYS A 173 -1.16 1.46 -1.50
CA CYS A 173 -0.45 2.50 -2.25
C CYS A 173 -0.56 2.32 -3.77
N ILE A 174 -0.40 1.09 -4.27
CA ILE A 174 -0.51 0.78 -5.70
C ILE A 174 -1.93 1.04 -6.19
N THR A 175 -2.93 0.54 -5.47
CA THR A 175 -4.35 0.64 -5.83
C THR A 175 -4.82 2.09 -5.85
N VAL A 176 -4.49 2.88 -4.81
CA VAL A 176 -4.85 4.31 -4.75
C VAL A 176 -4.10 5.14 -5.78
N ALA A 177 -2.83 4.83 -6.05
CA ALA A 177 -2.05 5.52 -7.07
C ALA A 177 -2.58 5.25 -8.47
N SER A 178 -2.94 4.00 -8.79
CA SER A 178 -3.55 3.66 -10.08
C SER A 178 -4.84 4.44 -10.32
N ALA A 179 -5.70 4.55 -9.30
CA ALA A 179 -6.93 5.32 -9.40
C ALA A 179 -6.66 6.82 -9.60
N ALA A 180 -5.69 7.38 -8.88
CA ALA A 180 -5.33 8.79 -9.00
C ALA A 180 -4.67 9.12 -10.35
N ILE A 181 -3.90 8.20 -10.94
CA ILE A 181 -3.30 8.35 -12.27
C ILE A 181 -4.38 8.29 -13.36
N ALA A 182 -5.36 7.39 -13.22
CA ALA A 182 -6.51 7.31 -14.11
C ALA A 182 -7.36 8.59 -14.05
N ASP A 183 -7.60 9.11 -12.84
CA ASP A 183 -8.28 10.40 -12.60
C ASP A 183 -7.52 11.58 -13.23
N ALA A 184 -6.18 11.54 -13.21
CA ALA A 184 -5.33 12.55 -13.86
C ALA A 184 -5.37 12.51 -15.40
N GLY A 185 -6.02 11.50 -15.99
CA GLY A 185 -6.06 11.33 -17.45
C GLY A 185 -4.70 10.99 -18.06
N ILE A 186 -3.79 10.39 -17.29
CA ILE A 186 -2.48 9.96 -17.80
C ILE A 186 -2.66 8.63 -18.53
N ASP A 187 -2.14 8.56 -19.75
CA ASP A 187 -2.22 7.37 -20.60
C ASP A 187 -1.54 6.15 -19.94
N CYS A 188 -2.36 5.19 -19.53
CA CYS A 188 -1.97 3.90 -18.98
C CYS A 188 -2.32 2.78 -19.95
N VAL A 189 -1.54 1.70 -19.92
CA VAL A 189 -1.87 0.48 -20.67
C VAL A 189 -3.07 -0.22 -20.04
N ASP A 190 -3.12 -0.25 -18.71
CA ASP A 190 -4.18 -0.85 -17.89
C ASP A 190 -4.13 -0.28 -16.47
N THR A 191 -5.19 -0.44 -15.69
CA THR A 191 -5.22 -0.13 -14.26
C THR A 191 -4.47 -1.19 -13.47
N VAL A 192 -3.88 -0.82 -12.34
CA VAL A 192 -3.05 -1.70 -11.52
C VAL A 192 -3.70 -1.87 -10.17
N ALA A 193 -3.86 -3.12 -9.76
CA ALA A 193 -4.38 -3.44 -8.45
C ALA A 193 -3.31 -4.14 -7.61
N GLY A 194 -3.15 -3.68 -6.37
CA GLY A 194 -2.33 -4.36 -5.37
C GLY A 194 -3.10 -5.54 -4.77
N GLY A 195 -2.40 -6.65 -4.55
CA GLY A 195 -2.95 -7.80 -3.83
C GLY A 195 -1.91 -8.41 -2.92
N VAL A 196 -2.32 -8.85 -1.73
CA VAL A 196 -1.46 -9.54 -0.77
C VAL A 196 -2.08 -10.87 -0.40
N ALA A 197 -1.25 -11.90 -0.34
CA ALA A 197 -1.59 -13.17 0.28
C ALA A 197 -0.50 -13.57 1.26
N ALA A 198 -0.87 -14.22 2.35
CA ALA A 198 0.06 -14.82 3.28
C ALA A 198 -0.25 -16.29 3.50
N MET A 199 0.80 -17.02 3.81
CA MET A 199 0.73 -18.37 4.34
C MET A 199 0.85 -18.29 5.85
N VAL A 200 -0.20 -18.70 6.55
CA VAL A 200 -0.34 -18.57 7.99
C VAL A 200 -0.51 -19.94 8.62
N THR A 201 -0.03 -20.08 9.85
CA THR A 201 -0.35 -21.22 10.71
C THR A 201 -1.01 -20.74 12.00
N LYS A 202 -1.96 -21.53 12.52
CA LYS A 202 -2.62 -21.27 13.80
C LYS A 202 -1.77 -21.78 14.95
N ASP A 203 -1.18 -22.97 14.80
CA ASP A 203 -0.29 -23.62 15.76
C ASP A 203 0.94 -24.24 15.05
N GLU A 204 2.04 -24.53 15.77
CA GLU A 204 3.26 -25.11 15.18
C GLU A 204 3.04 -26.50 14.52
N ASN A 205 1.94 -27.19 14.86
CA ASN A 205 1.59 -28.51 14.35
C ASN A 205 0.50 -28.49 13.27
N ASP A 206 -0.06 -27.33 12.95
CA ASP A 206 -1.14 -27.21 11.96
C ASP A 206 -0.56 -27.06 10.53
N GLU A 207 -1.30 -27.57 9.55
CA GLU A 207 -0.95 -27.41 8.15
C GLU A 207 -1.09 -25.93 7.73
N PRO A 208 -0.12 -25.39 6.97
CA PRO A 208 -0.14 -24.00 6.58
C PRO A 208 -1.31 -23.70 5.62
N THR A 209 -2.08 -22.66 5.93
CA THR A 209 -3.22 -22.20 5.12
C THR A 209 -2.87 -20.91 4.40
N ILE A 210 -3.43 -20.72 3.21
CA ILE A 210 -3.23 -19.49 2.43
C ILE A 210 -4.41 -18.56 2.66
N VAL A 211 -4.10 -17.37 3.14
CA VAL A 211 -5.05 -16.31 3.45
C VAL A 211 -4.86 -15.14 2.50
N LEU A 212 -5.96 -14.63 1.95
CA LEU A 212 -5.98 -13.41 1.15
C LEU A 212 -6.11 -12.19 2.06
N ASP A 213 -5.45 -11.08 1.69
CA ASP A 213 -5.47 -9.82 2.45
C ASP A 213 -5.24 -10.04 3.97
N PRO A 214 -4.04 -10.53 4.34
CA PRO A 214 -3.75 -10.93 5.70
C PRO A 214 -3.62 -9.70 6.58
N VAL A 215 -4.11 -9.79 7.81
CA VAL A 215 -3.88 -8.76 8.81
C VAL A 215 -3.02 -9.40 9.89
N PRO A 216 -1.75 -9.00 10.06
CA PRO A 216 -0.82 -9.77 10.89
C PRO A 216 -1.27 -9.98 12.33
N SER A 217 -2.07 -9.07 12.90
CA SER A 217 -2.62 -9.24 14.25
C SER A 217 -3.77 -10.25 14.36
N GLU A 218 -4.41 -10.63 13.24
CA GLU A 218 -5.49 -11.64 13.21
C GLU A 218 -4.94 -13.07 13.17
N HIS A 219 -3.62 -13.23 13.03
CA HIS A 219 -2.95 -14.50 12.77
C HIS A 219 -1.89 -14.80 13.83
N GLY A 220 -1.74 -16.09 14.19
CA GLY A 220 -0.73 -16.52 15.16
C GLY A 220 0.68 -16.39 14.63
N GLN A 221 0.99 -17.06 13.50
CA GLN A 221 2.29 -16.96 12.85
C GLN A 221 2.17 -16.85 11.32
N VAL A 222 2.85 -15.86 10.75
CA VAL A 222 2.98 -15.67 9.30
C VAL A 222 4.31 -16.25 8.84
N LEU A 223 4.25 -17.30 8.01
CA LEU A 223 5.45 -18.01 7.50
C LEU A 223 6.02 -17.33 6.26
N ALA A 224 5.12 -16.95 5.34
CA ALA A 224 5.45 -16.27 4.10
C ALA A 224 4.32 -15.35 3.67
N ALA A 225 4.65 -14.29 2.94
CA ALA A 225 3.69 -13.43 2.29
C ALA A 225 4.21 -12.97 0.93
N CYS A 226 3.26 -12.69 0.04
CA CYS A 226 3.51 -12.18 -1.29
C CYS A 226 2.61 -10.99 -1.56
N CYS A 227 3.20 -9.89 -2.02
CA CYS A 227 2.51 -8.72 -2.54
C CYS A 227 2.75 -8.66 -4.03
N VAL A 228 1.69 -8.51 -4.80
CA VAL A 228 1.74 -8.39 -6.26
C VAL A 228 1.10 -7.09 -6.71
N ALA A 229 1.70 -6.48 -7.72
CA ALA A 229 1.08 -5.46 -8.55
C ALA A 229 0.69 -6.13 -9.86
N TYR A 230 -0.61 -6.18 -10.16
CA TYR A 230 -1.14 -6.98 -11.25
C TYR A 230 -2.06 -6.15 -12.15
N LEU A 231 -1.95 -6.39 -13.46
CA LEU A 231 -2.73 -5.79 -14.53
C LEU A 231 -3.86 -6.75 -14.95
N PRO A 232 -5.11 -6.50 -14.53
CA PRO A 232 -6.20 -7.44 -14.70
C PRO A 232 -6.64 -7.64 -16.13
N SER A 233 -6.52 -6.63 -16.99
CA SER A 233 -6.91 -6.73 -18.41
C SER A 233 -5.85 -7.49 -19.23
N ARG A 234 -4.59 -7.48 -18.79
CA ARG A 234 -3.46 -8.09 -19.51
C ARG A 234 -2.94 -9.40 -18.92
N ASP A 235 -3.38 -9.77 -17.72
CA ASP A 235 -2.87 -10.92 -16.97
C ASP A 235 -1.34 -10.88 -16.77
N GLU A 236 -0.82 -9.67 -16.51
CA GLU A 236 0.62 -9.40 -16.36
C GLU A 236 0.92 -8.88 -14.94
N ILE A 237 2.02 -9.35 -14.34
CA ILE A 237 2.51 -8.87 -13.03
C ILE A 237 3.62 -7.85 -13.29
N THR A 238 3.47 -6.63 -12.75
CA THR A 238 4.48 -5.57 -12.92
C THR A 238 5.50 -5.54 -11.80
N ASN A 239 5.11 -5.92 -10.59
CA ASN A 239 5.98 -5.99 -9.44
C ASN A 239 5.55 -7.14 -8.53
N LEU A 240 6.52 -7.86 -7.97
CA LEU A 240 6.32 -8.96 -7.04
C LEU A 240 7.29 -8.81 -5.88
N TRP A 241 6.75 -8.71 -4.68
CA TRP A 241 7.52 -8.71 -3.45
C TRP A 241 7.13 -9.94 -2.63
N PHE A 242 8.10 -10.84 -2.45
CA PHE A 242 7.94 -12.06 -1.67
C PHE A 242 8.83 -11.98 -0.43
N LYS A 243 8.28 -12.34 0.73
CA LYS A 243 9.02 -12.44 1.98
C LYS A 243 8.61 -13.72 2.73
N GLY A 244 9.58 -14.39 3.35
CA GLY A 244 9.35 -15.60 4.14
C GLY A 244 10.27 -16.74 3.72
N CYS A 245 10.34 -17.77 4.57
CA CYS A 245 11.14 -18.97 4.30
C CYS A 245 10.19 -20.14 4.08
N LEU A 246 10.05 -20.56 2.82
CA LEU A 246 9.39 -21.80 2.47
C LEU A 246 10.47 -22.86 2.24
N GLN A 247 10.32 -24.06 2.80
CA GLN A 247 11.29 -25.15 2.59
C GLN A 247 11.38 -25.51 1.09
N THR A 248 12.55 -25.91 0.62
CA THR A 248 12.95 -25.95 -0.81
C THR A 248 12.14 -26.92 -1.69
N SER A 249 11.31 -27.80 -1.12
CA SER A 249 10.38 -28.69 -1.82
C SER A 249 9.07 -28.03 -2.28
N SER A 250 8.88 -26.74 -2.00
CA SER A 250 7.58 -26.03 -2.05
C SER A 250 7.39 -25.05 -3.22
N ALA A 251 7.99 -25.31 -4.38
CA ALA A 251 7.76 -24.46 -5.58
C ALA A 251 6.27 -24.33 -5.94
N GLU A 252 5.47 -25.35 -5.62
CA GLU A 252 4.02 -25.33 -5.74
C GLU A 252 3.37 -24.38 -4.72
N SER A 253 3.82 -24.39 -3.47
CA SER A 253 3.33 -23.46 -2.44
C SER A 253 3.65 -22.00 -2.77
N GLN A 254 4.81 -21.73 -3.37
CA GLN A 254 5.14 -20.39 -3.88
C GLN A 254 4.17 -19.94 -4.97
N ARG A 255 3.86 -20.82 -5.94
CA ARG A 255 2.90 -20.53 -7.00
C ARG A 255 1.49 -20.32 -6.46
N LEU A 256 1.07 -21.14 -5.50
CA LEU A 256 -0.22 -21.00 -4.83
C LEU A 256 -0.31 -19.67 -4.09
N LEU A 257 0.75 -19.24 -3.41
CA LEU A 257 0.79 -17.95 -2.72
C LEU A 257 0.69 -16.77 -3.70
N VAL A 258 1.44 -16.82 -4.81
CA VAL A 258 1.36 -15.80 -5.87
C VAL A 258 -0.03 -15.80 -6.51
N SER A 259 -0.60 -16.97 -6.80
CA SER A 259 -1.97 -17.09 -7.33
C SER A 259 -3.01 -16.52 -6.37
N GLY A 260 -2.82 -16.73 -5.06
CA GLY A 260 -3.66 -16.11 -4.03
C GLY A 260 -3.55 -14.59 -4.06
N ALA A 261 -2.33 -14.04 -4.13
CA ALA A 261 -2.11 -12.60 -4.19
C ALA A 261 -2.73 -11.98 -5.46
N VAL A 262 -2.66 -12.67 -6.61
CA VAL A 262 -3.35 -12.27 -7.85
C VAL A 262 -4.87 -12.29 -7.68
N HIS A 263 -5.42 -13.31 -7.00
CA HIS A 263 -6.85 -13.36 -6.70
C HIS A 263 -7.28 -12.16 -5.82
N ALA A 264 -6.50 -11.83 -4.79
CA ALA A 264 -6.76 -10.67 -3.95
C ALA A 264 -6.73 -9.36 -4.77
N SER A 265 -5.76 -9.21 -5.66
CA SER A 265 -5.64 -8.05 -6.57
C SER A 265 -6.85 -7.92 -7.52
N LYS A 266 -7.36 -9.04 -8.06
CA LYS A 266 -8.59 -9.02 -8.88
C LYS A 266 -9.79 -8.49 -8.10
N GLY A 267 -9.90 -8.81 -6.81
CA GLY A 267 -10.94 -8.27 -5.94
C GLY A 267 -10.78 -6.76 -5.70
N THR A 268 -9.57 -6.28 -5.43
CA THR A 268 -9.32 -4.84 -5.22
C THR A 268 -9.51 -4.01 -6.49
N CYS A 269 -9.23 -4.57 -7.67
CA CYS A 269 -9.47 -3.91 -8.96
C CYS A 269 -10.95 -3.53 -9.17
N GLN A 270 -11.90 -4.33 -8.67
CA GLN A 270 -13.33 -4.04 -8.84
C GLN A 270 -13.70 -2.68 -8.24
N ALA A 271 -13.07 -2.30 -7.12
CA ALA A 271 -13.26 -0.99 -6.51
C ALA A 271 -12.74 0.16 -7.40
N ILE A 272 -11.62 -0.05 -8.11
CA ILE A 272 -11.08 0.92 -9.08
C ILE A 272 -12.08 1.12 -10.22
N SER A 273 -12.56 0.03 -10.83
CA SER A 273 -13.51 0.11 -11.95
C SER A 273 -14.83 0.76 -11.54
N ALA A 274 -15.34 0.45 -10.35
CA ALA A 274 -16.55 1.06 -9.81
C ALA A 274 -16.37 2.58 -9.60
N SER A 275 -15.29 2.98 -8.92
CA SER A 275 -15.00 4.40 -8.62
C SER A 275 -14.81 5.23 -9.90
N LEU A 276 -14.07 4.70 -10.88
CA LEU A 276 -13.89 5.36 -12.17
C LEU A 276 -15.19 5.43 -12.97
N GLY A 277 -16.01 4.38 -12.93
CA GLY A 277 -17.34 4.37 -13.57
C GLY A 277 -18.25 5.46 -13.02
N GLU A 278 -18.30 5.63 -11.69
CA GLU A 278 -19.06 6.70 -11.03
C GLU A 278 -18.58 8.09 -11.45
N ALA A 279 -17.26 8.30 -11.56
CA ALA A 279 -16.69 9.58 -11.98
C ALA A 279 -17.03 9.94 -13.45
N MET A 280 -17.26 8.94 -14.32
CA MET A 280 -17.62 9.17 -15.72
C MET A 280 -19.10 9.51 -15.93
N THR A 281 -19.98 9.16 -14.99
CA THR A 281 -21.40 9.54 -15.01
C THR A 281 -21.60 10.83 -14.23
N PRO A 282 -21.69 12.01 -14.88
CA PRO A 282 -21.96 13.26 -14.16
C PRO A 282 -23.33 13.19 -13.49
N GLN A 283 -23.39 13.54 -12.21
CA GLN A 283 -24.63 13.82 -11.47
C GLN A 283 -25.28 15.12 -11.96
#